data_AF-A0A3P8WR46-F1
#
_entry.id   AF-A0A3P8WR46-F1
#
_cell.length_a   1.000
_cell.length_b   1.000
_cell.length_c   1.000
_cell.angle_alpha   90.00
_cell.angle_beta   90.00
_cell.angle_gamma   90.00
#
_symmetry.space_group_name_H-M   'P 1'
#
loop_
_entity.id
_entity.type
_entity.pdbx_description
1 polymer ?
#
loop_
_entity_poly.entity_id
_entity_poly.type
_entity_poly.pdbx_seq_one_letter_code
_entity_poly.pdbx_strand_id
1 'polypeptide(L)'
;MADLTPPKEKVVPIPEGSAFFCLSNTNLIRVGCHRLIHHHVFTNLILVFIILSSCSLAAEDPIRWSPRCRCSSLMTVHGAFLHQGSFCRNWFNLLDLLVVSVSLVSFFLSSAISVVKILRVLRVLRPLRAINRAKGLKHVVQCVFVAIRTIGNIMIVTTLLQFMFACIGVQLFKGKFYRCTDEAKHTPEQYGDVTHPMVRERVWHNSDFNFDNVLMGMMALFTVSTFEGWPALLYKAIDANGENSGPIYNYRVEISIFFIVYIIIIAFFMMNIFVGFVIITFREQGEQEYKNCELDKNQRQCVEYALKAQPLKLYIPKNPVQYKFWSIINSTGFEYVMFVLILLNTVTLAVQVSPAYTLTHSCTH
;
A
#
# COMPACT_ATOMS: atom_id res chain seq x y z
N MET A 1 -22.04 -20.58 33.58
CA MET A 1 -20.69 -20.93 33.10
C MET A 1 -20.87 -21.54 31.73
N ALA A 2 -20.89 -20.71 30.68
CA ALA A 2 -21.13 -21.16 29.31
C ALA A 2 -19.83 -21.76 28.76
N ASP A 3 -19.93 -22.95 28.17
CA ASP A 3 -18.85 -23.69 27.55
C ASP A 3 -18.12 -22.81 26.51
N LEU A 4 -16.95 -22.29 26.88
CA LEU A 4 -15.99 -21.64 25.98
C LEU A 4 -15.22 -22.73 25.22
N THR A 5 -15.94 -23.57 24.46
CA THR A 5 -15.29 -24.38 23.44
C THR A 5 -15.21 -23.54 22.17
N PRO A 6 -14.00 -23.29 21.61
CA PRO A 6 -13.90 -22.58 20.33
C PRO A 6 -14.69 -23.38 19.29
N PRO A 7 -15.45 -22.71 18.39
CA PRO A 7 -16.25 -23.41 17.40
C PRO A 7 -15.35 -24.33 16.58
N LYS A 8 -15.56 -25.66 16.71
CA LYS A 8 -14.86 -26.64 15.87
C LYS A 8 -15.15 -26.28 14.42
N GLU A 9 -14.09 -25.97 13.69
CA GLU A 9 -14.15 -25.61 12.28
C GLU A 9 -14.90 -26.71 11.51
N LYS A 10 -16.11 -26.39 11.02
CA LYS A 10 -16.94 -27.33 10.26
C LYS A 10 -16.18 -27.71 8.99
N VAL A 11 -15.60 -28.90 8.97
CA VAL A 11 -14.95 -29.48 7.80
C VAL A 11 -16.03 -29.70 6.74
N VAL A 12 -15.83 -29.14 5.54
CA VAL A 12 -16.76 -29.28 4.41
C VAL A 12 -16.87 -30.77 4.04
N PRO A 13 -18.08 -31.32 3.82
CA PRO A 13 -18.25 -32.73 3.46
C PRO A 13 -17.58 -33.04 2.12
N ILE A 14 -17.11 -34.28 1.97
CA ILE A 14 -16.48 -34.77 0.74
C ILE A 14 -17.53 -34.67 -0.39
N PRO A 15 -17.24 -33.97 -1.51
CA PRO A 15 -18.21 -33.78 -2.58
C PRO A 15 -18.62 -35.12 -3.21
N GLU A 16 -19.91 -35.28 -3.54
CA GLU A 16 -20.50 -36.58 -3.93
C GLU A 16 -20.07 -37.12 -5.31
N GLY A 17 -19.26 -36.39 -6.08
CA GLY A 17 -18.76 -36.82 -7.40
C GLY A 17 -17.53 -37.73 -7.31
N SER A 18 -17.32 -38.61 -8.30
CA SER A 18 -16.09 -39.42 -8.44
C SER A 18 -14.90 -38.57 -8.91
N ALA A 19 -13.78 -38.65 -8.20
CA ALA A 19 -12.52 -38.08 -8.66
C ALA A 19 -11.86 -39.05 -9.66
N PHE A 20 -11.24 -38.55 -10.73
CA PHE A 20 -10.50 -39.36 -11.72
C PHE A 20 -11.33 -40.46 -12.43
N PHE A 21 -12.66 -40.34 -12.52
CA PHE A 21 -13.55 -41.37 -13.10
C PHE A 21 -13.46 -42.78 -12.46
N CYS A 22 -12.54 -43.02 -11.51
CA CYS A 22 -12.29 -44.32 -10.86
C CYS A 22 -12.29 -44.28 -9.32
N LEU A 23 -12.26 -43.10 -8.68
CA LEU A 23 -12.21 -42.96 -7.22
C LEU A 23 -13.58 -42.54 -6.67
N SER A 24 -14.38 -43.52 -6.22
CA SER A 24 -15.63 -43.29 -5.49
C SER A 24 -15.40 -42.57 -4.15
N ASN A 25 -16.45 -41.97 -3.58
CA ASN A 25 -16.41 -41.21 -2.32
C ASN A 25 -15.94 -42.02 -1.11
N THR A 26 -15.98 -43.36 -1.22
CA THR A 26 -15.62 -44.31 -0.17
C THR A 26 -14.17 -44.80 -0.25
N ASN A 27 -13.39 -44.38 -1.26
CA ASN A 27 -12.01 -44.86 -1.42
C ASN A 27 -11.09 -44.33 -0.30
N LEU A 28 -10.39 -45.25 0.38
CA LEU A 28 -9.48 -44.97 1.51
C LEU A 28 -8.44 -43.89 1.18
N ILE A 29 -7.94 -43.85 -0.05
CA ILE A 29 -6.95 -42.87 -0.50
C ILE A 29 -7.55 -41.47 -0.51
N ARG A 30 -8.77 -41.31 -1.03
CA ARG A 30 -9.47 -40.02 -1.09
C ARG A 30 -9.84 -39.51 0.30
N VAL A 31 -10.32 -40.39 1.17
CA VAL A 31 -10.64 -40.05 2.57
C VAL A 31 -9.36 -39.69 3.35
N GLY A 32 -8.27 -40.41 3.11
CA GLY A 32 -6.95 -40.12 3.68
C GLY A 32 -6.40 -38.76 3.24
N CYS A 33 -6.41 -38.46 1.94
CA CYS A 33 -6.00 -37.16 1.41
C CYS A 33 -6.89 -36.02 1.92
N HIS A 34 -8.20 -36.23 2.02
CA HIS A 34 -9.12 -35.24 2.59
C HIS A 34 -8.80 -34.95 4.07
N ARG A 35 -8.55 -36.01 4.86
CA ARG A 35 -8.16 -35.87 6.28
C ARG A 35 -6.81 -35.14 6.42
N LEU A 36 -5.85 -35.41 5.54
CA LEU A 36 -4.54 -34.76 5.54
C LEU A 36 -4.62 -33.27 5.21
N ILE A 37 -5.38 -32.90 4.17
CA ILE A 37 -5.51 -31.50 3.72
C ILE A 37 -6.16 -30.61 4.80
N HIS A 38 -7.10 -31.15 5.56
CA HIS A 38 -7.80 -30.42 6.64
C HIS A 38 -7.06 -30.46 7.99
N HIS A 39 -5.91 -31.11 8.07
CA HIS A 39 -5.15 -31.18 9.32
C HIS A 39 -4.43 -29.85 9.64
N HIS A 40 -4.47 -29.42 10.90
CA HIS A 40 -3.88 -28.15 11.33
C HIS A 40 -2.36 -28.10 11.09
N VAL A 41 -1.64 -29.21 11.34
CA VAL A 41 -0.20 -29.32 11.08
C VAL A 41 0.10 -29.12 9.59
N PHE A 42 -0.69 -29.71 8.70
CA PHE A 42 -0.49 -29.58 7.26
C PHE A 42 -0.70 -28.12 6.81
N THR A 43 -1.71 -27.45 7.35
CA THR A 43 -1.97 -26.04 7.07
C THR A 43 -0.83 -25.14 7.55
N ASN A 44 -0.33 -25.36 8.78
CA ASN A 44 0.78 -24.59 9.34
C ASN A 44 2.09 -24.84 8.59
N LEU A 45 2.37 -26.09 8.18
CA LEU A 45 3.56 -26.42 7.39
C LEU A 45 3.54 -25.71 6.02
N ILE A 46 2.41 -25.69 5.32
CA ILE A 46 2.29 -24.93 4.06
C ILE A 46 2.56 -23.44 4.29
N LEU A 47 2.03 -22.86 5.37
CA LEU A 47 2.26 -21.45 5.71
C LEU A 47 3.75 -21.17 5.97
N VAL A 48 4.43 -22.04 6.72
CA VAL A 48 5.88 -21.95 6.97
C VAL A 48 6.65 -22.01 5.65
N PHE A 49 6.31 -22.92 4.74
CA PHE A 49 6.96 -22.99 3.43
C PHE A 49 6.72 -21.74 2.58
N ILE A 50 5.53 -21.14 2.63
CA ILE A 50 5.25 -19.87 1.94
C ILE A 50 6.14 -18.75 2.52
N ILE A 51 6.23 -18.63 3.86
CA ILE A 51 7.06 -17.63 4.53
C ILE A 51 8.53 -17.82 4.17
N LEU A 52 9.06 -19.04 4.30
CA LEU A 52 10.44 -19.35 3.93
C LEU A 52 10.73 -19.06 2.46
N SER A 53 9.79 -19.36 1.55
CA SER A 53 9.93 -19.03 0.13
C SER A 53 9.91 -17.52 -0.15
N SER A 54 9.19 -16.75 0.68
CA SER A 54 9.10 -15.29 0.58
C SER A 54 10.36 -14.63 1.13
N CYS A 55 10.88 -15.12 2.26
CA CYS A 55 12.17 -14.70 2.83
C CYS A 55 13.33 -15.03 1.88
N SER A 56 13.32 -16.20 1.25
CA SER A 56 14.32 -16.57 0.23
C SER A 56 14.28 -15.63 -0.97
N LEU A 57 13.10 -15.18 -1.40
CA LEU A 57 12.97 -14.21 -2.49
C LEU A 57 13.44 -12.82 -2.06
N ALA A 58 13.12 -12.40 -0.82
CA ALA A 58 13.60 -11.13 -0.27
C ALA A 58 15.12 -11.08 -0.08
N ALA A 59 15.76 -12.24 0.09
CA ALA A 59 17.21 -12.39 0.20
C ALA A 59 17.94 -12.46 -1.16
N GLU A 60 17.22 -12.46 -2.29
CA GLU A 60 17.85 -12.37 -3.61
C GLU A 60 18.30 -10.93 -3.90
N ASP A 61 19.61 -10.67 -3.79
CA ASP A 61 20.21 -9.39 -4.21
C ASP A 61 20.28 -9.28 -5.75
N PRO A 62 19.65 -8.27 -6.38
CA PRO A 62 19.60 -8.17 -7.84
C PRO A 62 20.93 -7.75 -8.50
N ILE A 63 21.92 -7.28 -7.72
CA ILE A 63 23.11 -6.57 -8.26
C ILE A 63 24.39 -7.45 -8.26
N ARG A 64 24.43 -8.61 -7.58
CA ARG A 64 25.61 -9.48 -7.56
C ARG A 64 25.32 -10.88 -8.11
N TRP A 65 25.81 -11.16 -9.32
CA TRP A 65 26.02 -12.52 -9.81
C TRP A 65 27.20 -13.14 -9.03
N SER A 66 26.94 -13.64 -7.82
CA SER A 66 27.87 -14.48 -7.07
C SER A 66 27.38 -15.92 -7.10
N PRO A 67 28.21 -16.91 -7.47
CA PRO A 67 27.84 -18.32 -7.40
C PRO A 67 28.04 -18.79 -5.96
N ARG A 68 27.22 -18.34 -5.01
CA ARG A 68 27.29 -18.81 -3.62
C ARG A 68 25.92 -18.73 -2.96
N CYS A 69 25.19 -19.84 -3.08
CA CYS A 69 24.47 -20.55 -2.01
C CYS A 69 23.33 -21.39 -2.61
N ARG A 70 23.70 -22.56 -3.16
CA ARG A 70 22.77 -23.70 -3.31
C ARG A 70 22.57 -24.33 -1.93
N CYS A 71 21.74 -23.73 -1.09
CA CYS A 71 21.26 -24.33 0.15
C CYS A 71 19.84 -23.84 0.44
N SER A 72 18.85 -24.50 -0.15
CA SER A 72 17.52 -24.68 0.43
C SER A 72 16.99 -26.00 -0.08
N SER A 73 17.17 -27.02 0.75
CA SER A 73 16.68 -28.38 0.57
C SER A 73 15.16 -28.43 0.50
N LEU A 74 14.67 -29.11 -0.54
CA LEU A 74 13.68 -30.20 -0.51
C LEU A 74 12.33 -29.96 0.20
N MET A 75 11.24 -29.96 -0.59
CA MET A 75 10.18 -30.99 -0.54
C MET A 75 9.06 -30.62 -1.52
N THR A 76 9.17 -31.11 -2.75
CA THR A 76 8.06 -31.17 -3.71
C THR A 76 7.40 -32.54 -3.56
N VAL A 77 6.40 -32.65 -2.68
CA VAL A 77 5.50 -33.81 -2.72
C VAL A 77 4.65 -33.67 -3.97
N HIS A 78 4.78 -34.64 -4.86
CA HIS A 78 4.00 -34.74 -6.09
C HIS A 78 2.51 -34.89 -5.76
N GLY A 79 1.69 -34.12 -6.46
CA GLY A 79 0.24 -34.28 -6.51
C GLY A 79 -0.25 -33.78 -7.86
N ALA A 80 -0.55 -34.72 -8.76
CA ALA A 80 -0.88 -34.51 -10.16
C ALA A 80 -2.17 -33.70 -10.38
N PHE A 81 -2.23 -33.10 -11.56
CA PHE A 81 -3.34 -32.33 -12.12
C PHE A 81 -4.58 -33.17 -12.46
N LEU A 82 -5.72 -32.45 -12.50
CA LEU A 82 -6.92 -32.64 -13.35
C LEU A 82 -7.92 -33.79 -13.03
N HIS A 83 -9.04 -33.46 -12.34
CA HIS A 83 -10.43 -33.69 -12.83
C HIS A 83 -11.53 -32.99 -11.97
N GLN A 84 -12.68 -32.70 -12.61
CA GLN A 84 -13.89 -31.94 -12.22
C GLN A 84 -14.38 -32.06 -10.77
N GLY A 85 -14.51 -30.89 -10.12
CA GLY A 85 -15.05 -30.74 -8.78
C GLY A 85 -15.20 -29.30 -8.22
N SER A 86 -14.69 -28.18 -8.74
CA SER A 86 -13.45 -27.89 -9.47
C SER A 86 -12.68 -26.84 -8.65
N PHE A 87 -11.42 -27.13 -8.28
CA PHE A 87 -10.51 -26.20 -7.59
C PHE A 87 -10.36 -24.87 -8.35
N CYS A 88 -10.49 -24.88 -9.68
CA CYS A 88 -10.28 -23.73 -10.57
C CYS A 88 -11.44 -22.73 -10.65
N ARG A 89 -12.59 -22.96 -9.98
CA ARG A 89 -13.69 -21.97 -9.96
C ARG A 89 -13.42 -20.82 -8.99
N ASN A 90 -12.59 -21.06 -7.99
CA ASN A 90 -12.19 -20.03 -7.03
C ASN A 90 -10.97 -19.28 -7.58
N TRP A 91 -11.09 -17.96 -7.79
CA TRP A 91 -10.02 -17.10 -8.32
C TRP A 91 -8.71 -17.23 -7.52
N PHE A 92 -8.85 -17.44 -6.22
CA PHE A 92 -7.76 -17.67 -5.29
C PHE A 92 -7.00 -18.97 -5.53
N ASN A 93 -7.71 -20.06 -5.84
CA ASN A 93 -7.11 -21.35 -6.13
C ASN A 93 -6.45 -21.38 -7.52
N LEU A 94 -6.99 -20.61 -8.48
CA LEU A 94 -6.38 -20.38 -9.79
C LEU A 94 -5.01 -19.70 -9.67
N LEU A 95 -4.85 -18.76 -8.73
CA LEU A 95 -3.56 -18.13 -8.42
C LEU A 95 -2.54 -19.15 -7.91
N ASP A 96 -2.96 -20.07 -7.02
CA ASP A 96 -2.09 -21.14 -6.52
C ASP A 96 -1.60 -22.06 -7.67
N LEU A 97 -2.51 -22.43 -8.58
CA LEU A 97 -2.19 -23.21 -9.77
C LEU A 97 -1.21 -22.48 -10.71
N LEU A 98 -1.41 -21.18 -10.91
CA LEU A 98 -0.54 -20.33 -11.73
C LEU A 98 0.87 -20.27 -11.13
N VAL A 99 1.00 -20.07 -9.81
CA VAL A 99 2.30 -19.97 -9.14
C VAL A 99 3.08 -21.30 -9.22
N VAL A 100 2.39 -22.43 -9.04
CA VAL A 100 3.02 -23.77 -9.14
C VAL A 100 3.42 -24.08 -10.58
N SER A 101 2.55 -23.82 -11.56
CA SER A 101 2.85 -24.05 -12.98
C SER A 101 4.00 -23.19 -13.49
N VAL A 102 4.04 -21.89 -13.15
CA VAL A 102 5.17 -21.00 -13.45
C VAL A 102 6.49 -21.52 -12.86
N SER A 103 6.44 -22.05 -11.64
CA SER A 103 7.63 -22.59 -10.96
C SER A 103 8.17 -23.84 -11.67
N LEU A 104 7.29 -24.70 -12.20
CA LEU A 104 7.65 -25.89 -12.98
C LEU A 104 8.19 -25.50 -14.37
N VAL A 105 7.48 -24.65 -15.12
CA VAL A 105 7.92 -24.24 -16.47
C VAL A 105 9.29 -23.55 -16.43
N SER A 106 9.54 -22.73 -15.40
CA SER A 106 10.84 -22.07 -15.22
C SER A 106 12.00 -23.04 -14.90
N PHE A 107 11.71 -24.27 -14.47
CA PHE A 107 12.72 -25.31 -14.24
C PHE A 107 13.05 -26.05 -15.54
N PHE A 108 12.03 -26.36 -16.36
CA PHE A 108 12.19 -27.11 -17.61
C PHE A 108 12.70 -26.25 -18.79
N LEU A 109 12.29 -24.99 -18.89
CA LEU A 109 12.81 -24.05 -19.89
C LEU A 109 13.99 -23.27 -19.28
N SER A 110 15.19 -23.85 -19.28
CA SER A 110 16.41 -23.11 -18.93
C SER A 110 17.06 -22.39 -20.13
N SER A 111 16.61 -22.70 -21.35
CA SER A 111 17.25 -22.32 -22.62
C SER A 111 16.57 -21.18 -23.41
N ALA A 112 15.42 -20.65 -22.96
CA ALA A 112 14.73 -19.51 -23.59
C ALA A 112 14.88 -18.22 -22.77
N ILE A 113 15.90 -17.42 -23.08
CA ILE A 113 16.45 -16.38 -22.19
C ILE A 113 15.51 -15.20 -21.87
N SER A 114 14.55 -14.84 -22.72
CA SER A 114 13.66 -13.68 -22.50
C SER A 114 12.37 -14.05 -21.77
N VAL A 115 11.66 -15.09 -22.22
CA VAL A 115 10.39 -15.53 -21.62
C VAL A 115 10.60 -16.06 -20.21
N VAL A 116 11.71 -16.75 -19.96
CA VAL A 116 12.04 -17.32 -18.64
C VAL A 116 12.33 -16.23 -17.61
N LYS A 117 12.82 -15.04 -18.01
CA LYS A 117 12.98 -13.90 -17.10
C LYS A 117 11.64 -13.39 -16.58
N ILE A 118 10.63 -13.27 -17.44
CA ILE A 118 9.27 -12.85 -17.04
C ILE A 118 8.63 -13.90 -16.12
N LEU A 119 8.79 -15.20 -16.44
CA LEU A 119 8.29 -16.28 -15.59
C LEU A 119 8.94 -16.30 -14.19
N ARG A 120 10.20 -15.86 -14.07
CA ARG A 120 10.86 -15.72 -12.76
C ARG A 120 10.24 -14.59 -11.94
N VAL A 121 9.82 -13.47 -12.55
CA VAL A 121 9.13 -12.36 -11.85
C VAL A 121 7.81 -12.83 -11.23
N LEU A 122 7.04 -13.68 -11.94
CA LEU A 122 5.76 -14.21 -11.44
C LEU A 122 5.88 -15.05 -10.14
N ARG A 123 7.08 -15.49 -9.76
CA ARG A 123 7.33 -16.14 -8.46
C ARG A 123 7.10 -15.20 -7.27
N VAL A 124 7.10 -13.88 -7.49
CA VAL A 124 6.71 -12.86 -6.50
C VAL A 124 5.26 -13.01 -6.02
N LEU A 125 4.42 -13.75 -6.74
CA LEU A 125 3.02 -14.00 -6.36
C LEU A 125 2.86 -15.10 -5.29
N ARG A 126 3.93 -15.82 -4.92
CA ARG A 126 3.89 -16.87 -3.87
C ARG A 126 3.31 -16.41 -2.52
N PRO A 127 3.64 -15.21 -1.98
CA PRO A 127 3.06 -14.73 -0.73
C PRO A 127 1.54 -14.55 -0.80
N LEU A 128 0.96 -14.31 -1.99
CA LEU A 128 -0.50 -14.17 -2.15
C LEU A 128 -1.24 -15.46 -1.81
N ARG A 129 -0.59 -16.63 -1.84
CA ARG A 129 -1.16 -17.90 -1.35
C ARG A 129 -1.51 -17.85 0.13
N ALA A 130 -0.86 -16.99 0.92
CA ALA A 130 -1.18 -16.80 2.34
C ALA A 130 -2.59 -16.21 2.52
N ILE A 131 -3.06 -15.35 1.59
CA ILE A 131 -4.43 -14.82 1.56
C ILE A 131 -5.45 -15.96 1.52
N ASN A 132 -5.14 -17.04 0.80
CA ASN A 132 -6.04 -18.19 0.68
C ASN A 132 -6.17 -19.00 1.97
N ARG A 133 -5.18 -18.90 2.85
CA ARG A 133 -5.09 -19.67 4.11
C ARG A 133 -5.54 -18.85 5.32
N ALA A 134 -5.32 -17.54 5.30
CA ALA A 134 -5.74 -16.64 6.37
C ALA A 134 -7.18 -16.12 6.15
N LYS A 135 -8.14 -16.62 6.95
CA LYS A 135 -9.56 -16.20 6.89
C LYS A 135 -9.75 -14.70 7.08
N GLY A 136 -9.01 -14.08 8.01
CA GLY A 136 -9.07 -12.64 8.26
C GLY A 136 -8.63 -11.81 7.04
N LEU A 137 -7.59 -12.24 6.33
CA LEU A 137 -7.08 -11.52 5.15
C LEU A 137 -8.05 -11.60 3.96
N LYS A 138 -8.78 -12.71 3.82
CA LYS A 138 -9.87 -12.82 2.82
C LYS A 138 -10.98 -11.81 3.05
N HIS A 139 -11.40 -11.63 4.30
CA HIS A 139 -12.42 -10.63 4.63
C HIS A 139 -11.94 -9.22 4.27
N VAL A 140 -10.69 -8.87 4.61
CA VAL A 140 -10.11 -7.58 4.25
C VAL A 140 -10.09 -7.37 2.73
N VAL A 141 -9.60 -8.34 1.96
CA VAL A 141 -9.56 -8.26 0.49
C VAL A 141 -10.96 -8.13 -0.11
N GLN A 142 -11.95 -8.85 0.43
CA GLN A 142 -13.34 -8.73 -0.01
C GLN A 142 -13.91 -7.33 0.26
N CYS A 143 -13.63 -6.74 1.43
CA CYS A 143 -14.01 -5.36 1.72
C CYS A 143 -13.39 -4.37 0.72
N VAL A 144 -12.13 -4.57 0.33
CA VAL A 144 -11.46 -3.74 -0.70
C VAL A 144 -12.18 -3.86 -2.05
N PHE A 145 -12.57 -5.06 -2.48
CA PHE A 145 -13.31 -5.23 -3.73
C PHE A 145 -14.69 -4.56 -3.72
N VAL A 146 -15.40 -4.62 -2.60
CA VAL A 146 -16.68 -3.92 -2.41
C VAL A 146 -16.46 -2.40 -2.52
N ALA A 147 -15.44 -1.87 -1.85
CA ALA A 147 -15.08 -0.45 -1.90
C ALA A 147 -14.67 0.04 -3.29
N ILE A 148 -13.89 -0.75 -4.04
CA ILE A 148 -13.48 -0.37 -5.40
C ILE A 148 -14.70 -0.21 -6.32
N ARG A 149 -15.71 -1.08 -6.18
CA ARG A 149 -16.93 -1.02 -6.99
C ARG A 149 -17.74 0.25 -6.71
N THR A 150 -17.75 0.73 -5.47
CA THR A 150 -18.51 1.94 -5.09
C THR A 150 -17.81 3.22 -5.53
N ILE A 151 -16.48 3.26 -5.46
CA ILE A 151 -15.67 4.43 -5.85
C ILE A 151 -15.48 4.54 -7.37
N GLY A 152 -15.65 3.43 -8.10
CA GLY A 152 -15.36 3.32 -9.54
C GLY A 152 -15.98 4.43 -10.39
N ASN A 153 -17.22 4.85 -10.10
CA ASN A 153 -17.87 5.93 -10.85
C ASN A 153 -17.12 7.26 -10.76
N ILE A 154 -16.63 7.62 -9.57
CA ILE A 154 -15.91 8.89 -9.35
C ILE A 154 -14.50 8.79 -9.97
N MET A 155 -13.86 7.63 -9.92
CA MET A 155 -12.58 7.37 -10.58
C MET A 155 -12.68 7.52 -12.10
N ILE A 156 -13.78 7.06 -12.71
CA ILE A 156 -14.01 7.24 -14.15
C ILE A 156 -14.15 8.72 -14.49
N VAL A 157 -14.97 9.47 -13.73
CA VAL A 157 -15.16 10.91 -13.95
C VAL A 157 -13.84 11.68 -13.82
N THR A 158 -13.04 11.40 -12.80
CA THR A 158 -11.72 12.05 -12.62
C THR A 158 -10.73 11.70 -13.71
N THR A 159 -10.71 10.44 -14.18
CA THR A 159 -9.85 10.02 -15.30
C THR A 159 -10.26 10.70 -16.60
N LEU A 160 -11.56 10.83 -16.87
CA LEU A 160 -12.07 11.54 -18.05
C LEU A 160 -11.68 13.04 -18.01
N LEU A 161 -11.77 13.67 -16.85
CA LEU A 161 -11.36 15.05 -16.67
C LEU A 161 -9.85 15.22 -16.88
N GLN A 162 -9.04 14.31 -16.34
CA GLN A 162 -7.59 14.29 -16.57
C GLN A 162 -7.26 14.09 -18.07
N PHE A 163 -8.02 13.26 -18.79
CA PHE A 163 -7.88 13.10 -20.23
C PHE A 163 -8.19 14.41 -20.98
N MET A 164 -9.26 15.13 -20.62
CA MET A 164 -9.58 16.43 -21.21
C MET A 164 -8.44 17.45 -21.00
N PHE A 165 -7.92 17.56 -19.77
CA PHE A 165 -6.79 18.44 -19.47
C PHE A 165 -5.50 17.99 -20.18
N ALA A 166 -5.27 16.68 -20.35
CA ALA A 166 -4.13 16.18 -21.10
C ALA A 166 -4.21 16.58 -22.58
N CYS A 167 -5.39 16.48 -23.20
CA CYS A 167 -5.60 16.95 -24.57
C CYS A 167 -5.31 18.45 -24.72
N ILE A 168 -5.77 19.27 -23.77
CA ILE A 168 -5.46 20.71 -23.74
C ILE A 168 -3.95 20.93 -23.56
N GLY A 169 -3.32 20.22 -22.62
CA GLY A 169 -1.88 20.30 -22.37
C GLY A 169 -1.04 19.94 -23.58
N VAL A 170 -1.43 18.91 -24.34
CA VAL A 170 -0.75 18.54 -25.60
C VAL A 170 -0.85 19.67 -26.62
N GLN A 171 -2.01 20.32 -26.76
CA GLN A 171 -2.15 21.45 -27.68
C GLN A 171 -1.30 22.65 -27.26
N LEU A 172 -1.08 22.86 -25.96
CA LEU A 172 -0.31 23.98 -25.44
C LEU A 172 1.21 23.73 -25.44
N PHE A 173 1.66 22.52 -25.10
CA PHE A 173 3.05 22.25 -24.70
C PHE A 173 3.80 21.23 -25.56
N LYS A 174 3.17 20.63 -26.58
CA LYS A 174 3.79 19.64 -27.46
C LYS A 174 5.11 20.16 -28.05
N GLY A 175 6.19 19.41 -27.89
CA GLY A 175 7.50 19.73 -28.46
C GLY A 175 8.25 20.89 -27.81
N LYS A 176 7.73 21.46 -26.71
CA LYS A 176 8.29 22.67 -26.07
C LYS A 176 9.08 22.41 -24.79
N PHE A 177 9.10 21.16 -24.31
CA PHE A 177 9.76 20.78 -23.04
C PHE A 177 11.20 20.28 -23.23
N TYR A 178 11.73 20.45 -24.43
CA TYR A 178 13.11 20.12 -24.72
C TYR A 178 14.06 21.19 -24.18
N ARG A 179 15.22 20.75 -23.71
CA ARG A 179 16.29 21.64 -23.21
C ARG A 179 17.65 21.09 -23.56
N CYS A 180 18.64 21.98 -23.65
CA CYS A 180 20.04 21.61 -23.75
C CYS A 180 20.63 21.33 -22.37
N THR A 181 21.67 20.51 -22.31
CA THR A 181 22.55 20.43 -21.14
C THR A 181 23.28 21.75 -20.85
N ASP A 182 23.46 22.61 -21.86
CA ASP A 182 24.10 23.93 -21.77
C ASP A 182 23.03 25.04 -21.74
N GLU A 183 22.78 25.62 -20.56
CA GLU A 183 21.75 26.63 -20.33
C GLU A 183 21.98 27.95 -21.09
N ALA A 184 23.21 28.19 -21.57
CA ALA A 184 23.54 29.40 -22.34
C ALA A 184 23.02 29.35 -23.79
N LYS A 185 22.52 28.20 -24.27
CA LYS A 185 22.11 28.00 -25.66
C LYS A 185 20.62 27.69 -25.77
N HIS A 186 19.91 28.51 -26.54
CA HIS A 186 18.47 28.39 -26.79
C HIS A 186 18.12 27.63 -28.08
N THR A 187 19.11 27.22 -28.88
CA THR A 187 18.90 26.46 -30.13
C THR A 187 19.98 25.40 -30.32
N PRO A 188 19.70 24.29 -31.02
CA PRO A 188 20.66 23.19 -31.21
C PRO A 188 21.97 23.57 -31.92
N GLU A 189 21.98 24.67 -32.68
CA GLU A 189 23.03 24.99 -33.67
C GLU A 189 24.07 26.04 -33.19
N GLN A 190 24.08 26.43 -31.91
CA GLN A 190 24.94 27.52 -31.44
C GLN A 190 26.28 27.08 -30.82
N TYR A 191 27.40 27.58 -31.36
CA TYR A 191 28.76 27.35 -30.84
C TYR A 191 29.09 28.24 -29.61
N GLY A 192 29.86 27.69 -28.66
CA GLY A 192 30.13 28.29 -27.33
C GLY A 192 31.36 29.20 -27.25
N ASP A 193 31.43 30.02 -26.20
CA ASP A 193 32.49 31.00 -25.91
C ASP A 193 33.71 30.36 -25.21
N VAL A 194 34.90 30.95 -25.40
CA VAL A 194 36.22 30.26 -25.44
C VAL A 194 37.03 30.36 -24.13
N THR A 195 36.52 31.03 -23.10
CA THR A 195 37.38 31.46 -21.98
C THR A 195 37.67 30.41 -20.91
N HIS A 196 36.85 29.36 -20.76
CA HIS A 196 37.14 28.19 -19.90
C HIS A 196 36.46 26.92 -20.44
N PRO A 197 37.10 26.13 -21.32
CA PRO A 197 36.45 24.97 -21.93
C PRO A 197 36.44 23.76 -20.98
N MET A 198 35.35 23.56 -20.24
CA MET A 198 34.97 22.18 -19.88
C MET A 198 34.25 21.58 -21.08
N VAL A 199 34.91 20.67 -21.79
CA VAL A 199 34.28 19.91 -22.87
C VAL A 199 33.30 18.92 -22.24
N ARG A 200 32.00 19.26 -22.25
CA ARG A 200 30.91 18.33 -21.97
C ARG A 200 30.11 18.12 -23.24
N GLU A 201 29.72 16.87 -23.49
CA GLU A 201 28.84 16.54 -24.60
C GLU A 201 27.47 17.25 -24.40
N ARG A 202 27.07 18.04 -25.39
CA ARG A 202 25.78 18.72 -25.39
C ARG A 202 24.75 17.79 -25.99
N VAL A 203 23.71 17.50 -25.22
CA VAL A 203 22.61 16.65 -25.68
C VAL A 203 21.33 17.46 -25.56
N TRP A 204 20.52 17.40 -26.61
CA TRP A 204 19.17 17.93 -26.58
C TRP A 204 18.25 16.84 -26.04
N HIS A 205 17.77 17.02 -24.82
CA HIS A 205 16.92 16.02 -24.17
C HIS A 205 15.57 16.59 -23.78
N ASN A 206 14.57 15.73 -23.83
CA ASN A 206 13.23 16.05 -23.40
C ASN A 206 13.10 15.92 -21.88
N SER A 207 12.11 16.59 -21.29
CA SER A 207 11.72 16.37 -19.90
C SER A 207 11.08 14.98 -19.73
N ASP A 208 11.38 14.32 -18.61
CA ASP A 208 10.82 12.99 -18.27
C ASP A 208 9.28 13.01 -18.23
N PHE A 209 8.72 14.10 -17.73
CA PHE A 209 7.30 14.43 -17.82
C PHE A 209 7.10 15.52 -18.86
N ASN A 210 6.36 15.21 -19.93
CA ASN A 210 6.10 16.09 -21.07
C ASN A 210 4.67 15.90 -21.61
N PHE A 211 4.30 16.71 -22.60
CA PHE A 211 2.96 16.73 -23.21
C PHE A 211 3.03 16.45 -24.72
N ASP A 212 3.95 15.61 -25.17
CA ASP A 212 4.10 15.34 -26.62
C ASP A 212 2.99 14.45 -27.17
N ASN A 213 2.43 13.60 -26.31
CA ASN A 213 1.25 12.80 -26.59
C ASN A 213 0.33 12.76 -25.37
N VAL A 214 -0.93 12.39 -25.59
CA VAL A 214 -1.97 12.43 -24.54
C VAL A 214 -1.62 11.52 -23.36
N LEU A 215 -1.01 10.37 -23.60
CA LEU A 215 -0.63 9.44 -22.52
C LEU A 215 0.46 10.03 -21.61
N MET A 216 1.51 10.64 -22.19
CA MET A 216 2.55 11.33 -21.43
C MET A 216 1.98 12.56 -20.71
N GLY A 217 1.07 13.30 -21.35
CA GLY A 217 0.35 14.40 -20.71
C GLY A 217 -0.51 13.94 -19.53
N MET A 218 -1.18 12.79 -19.65
CA MET A 218 -1.90 12.18 -18.53
C MET A 218 -0.94 11.78 -17.41
N MET A 219 0.21 11.19 -17.70
CA MET A 219 1.23 10.87 -16.68
C MET A 219 1.80 12.12 -16.00
N ALA A 220 2.05 13.20 -16.75
CA ALA A 220 2.50 14.47 -16.21
C ALA A 220 1.42 15.13 -15.33
N LEU A 221 0.16 15.08 -15.73
CA LEU A 221 -0.95 15.56 -14.90
C LEU A 221 -1.19 14.65 -13.68
N PHE A 222 -0.90 13.35 -13.79
CA PHE A 222 -0.98 12.44 -12.65
C PHE A 222 0.02 12.85 -11.55
N THR A 223 1.27 13.19 -11.88
CA THR A 223 2.23 13.68 -10.88
C THR A 223 1.82 15.03 -10.28
N VAL A 224 1.21 15.90 -11.08
CA VAL A 224 0.61 17.13 -10.56
C VAL A 224 -0.55 16.83 -9.59
N SER A 225 -1.38 15.82 -9.89
CA SER A 225 -2.50 15.41 -9.02
C SER A 225 -2.06 14.86 -7.67
N THR A 226 -0.84 14.30 -7.58
CA THR A 226 -0.26 13.81 -6.32
C THR A 226 0.44 14.91 -5.54
N PHE A 227 0.50 16.13 -6.06
CA PHE A 227 1.26 17.27 -5.52
C PHE A 227 2.76 17.02 -5.38
N GLU A 228 3.31 16.12 -6.20
CA GLU A 228 4.73 15.75 -6.17
C GLU A 228 5.43 16.24 -7.43
N GLY A 229 6.49 17.04 -7.25
CA GLY A 229 7.27 17.59 -8.37
C GLY A 229 6.53 18.57 -9.29
N TRP A 230 5.28 18.94 -8.97
CA TRP A 230 4.48 19.86 -9.78
C TRP A 230 5.10 21.26 -9.98
N PRO A 231 5.84 21.87 -9.02
CA PRO A 231 6.45 23.18 -9.25
C PRO A 231 7.54 23.09 -10.33
N ALA A 232 8.30 21.99 -10.37
CA ALA A 232 9.33 21.79 -11.39
C ALA A 232 8.73 21.63 -12.79
N LEU A 233 7.57 20.97 -12.90
CA LEU A 233 6.85 20.87 -14.17
C LEU A 233 6.25 22.21 -14.58
N LEU A 234 5.69 22.95 -13.62
CA LEU A 234 5.15 24.28 -13.82
C LEU A 234 6.22 25.25 -14.33
N TYR A 235 7.39 25.31 -13.69
CA TYR A 235 8.47 26.19 -14.12
C TYR A 235 8.96 25.86 -15.54
N LYS A 236 9.12 24.57 -15.86
CA LYS A 236 9.43 24.14 -17.23
C LYS A 236 8.35 24.58 -18.24
N ALA A 237 7.09 24.60 -17.84
CA ALA A 237 6.00 25.04 -18.69
C ALA A 237 5.95 26.58 -18.85
N ILE A 238 6.31 27.34 -17.81
CA ILE A 238 6.45 28.81 -17.87
C ILE A 238 7.60 29.20 -18.80
N ASP A 239 8.71 28.48 -18.71
CA ASP A 239 9.90 28.74 -19.51
C ASP A 239 9.78 28.18 -20.95
N ALA A 240 8.72 27.43 -21.24
CA ALA A 240 8.53 26.78 -22.53
C ALA A 240 8.35 27.81 -23.67
N ASN A 241 9.23 27.75 -24.66
CA ASN A 241 9.21 28.63 -25.83
C ASN A 241 8.46 27.95 -27.02
N GLY A 242 8.93 28.14 -28.25
CA GLY A 242 8.43 27.48 -29.45
C GLY A 242 8.93 26.05 -29.60
N GLU A 243 8.39 25.36 -30.59
CA GLU A 243 8.85 24.02 -30.97
C GLU A 243 10.33 24.06 -31.38
N ASN A 244 11.11 23.06 -30.95
CA ASN A 244 12.56 22.94 -31.22
C ASN A 244 13.43 24.09 -30.70
N SER A 245 12.88 24.94 -29.83
CA SER A 245 13.61 26.00 -29.14
C SER A 245 13.76 25.66 -27.66
N GLY A 246 14.87 26.07 -27.09
CA GLY A 246 15.15 25.89 -25.66
C GLY A 246 14.28 26.82 -24.81
N PRO A 247 14.22 26.53 -23.50
CA PRO A 247 13.45 27.35 -22.58
C PRO A 247 13.99 28.79 -22.52
N ILE A 248 13.10 29.75 -22.32
CA ILE A 248 13.42 31.15 -22.03
C ILE A 248 12.84 31.45 -20.65
N TYR A 249 13.69 31.89 -19.72
CA TYR A 249 13.29 32.15 -18.34
C TYR A 249 12.11 33.14 -18.27
N ASN A 250 11.06 32.76 -17.55
CA ASN A 250 9.85 33.57 -17.33
C ASN A 250 9.15 34.05 -18.62
N TYR A 251 9.18 33.25 -19.69
CA TYR A 251 8.61 33.65 -20.97
C TYR A 251 7.09 33.78 -20.97
N ARG A 252 6.37 32.80 -20.38
CA ARG A 252 4.89 32.74 -20.41
C ARG A 252 4.34 32.39 -19.04
N VAL A 253 4.34 33.37 -18.14
CA VAL A 253 3.84 33.19 -16.76
C VAL A 253 2.34 32.87 -16.74
N GLU A 254 1.58 33.25 -17.78
CA GLU A 254 0.13 33.02 -17.88
C GLU A 254 -0.23 31.52 -17.90
N ILE A 255 0.69 30.67 -18.37
CA ILE A 255 0.54 29.20 -18.38
C ILE A 255 0.31 28.65 -16.96
N SER A 256 0.74 29.38 -15.92
CA SER A 256 0.50 29.00 -14.53
C SER A 256 -0.97 28.79 -14.21
N ILE A 257 -1.87 29.53 -14.86
CA ILE A 257 -3.33 29.41 -14.68
C ILE A 257 -3.81 27.99 -15.02
N PHE A 258 -3.25 27.37 -16.07
CA PHE A 258 -3.62 26.01 -16.46
C PHE A 258 -3.38 25.00 -15.32
N PHE A 259 -2.19 25.05 -14.70
CA PHE A 259 -1.83 24.14 -13.61
C PHE A 259 -2.62 24.44 -12.32
N ILE A 260 -2.80 25.71 -11.97
CA ILE A 260 -3.54 26.09 -10.76
C ILE A 260 -5.02 25.69 -10.88
N VAL A 261 -5.66 25.92 -12.02
CA VAL A 261 -7.05 25.50 -12.26
C VAL A 261 -7.16 23.98 -12.21
N TYR A 262 -6.25 23.25 -12.86
CA TYR A 262 -6.20 21.79 -12.80
C TYR A 262 -6.07 21.28 -11.36
N ILE A 263 -5.15 21.85 -10.58
CA ILE A 263 -4.91 21.51 -9.17
C ILE A 263 -6.18 21.71 -8.35
N ILE A 264 -6.85 22.87 -8.44
CA ILE A 264 -8.06 23.15 -7.66
C ILE A 264 -9.16 22.14 -7.98
N ILE A 265 -9.38 21.89 -9.28
CA ILE A 265 -10.41 20.96 -9.74
C ILE A 265 -10.13 19.55 -9.24
N ILE A 266 -8.90 19.04 -9.44
CA ILE A 266 -8.56 17.67 -9.03
C ILE A 266 -8.50 17.53 -7.51
N ALA A 267 -8.00 18.52 -6.78
CA ALA A 267 -8.00 18.51 -5.31
C ALA A 267 -9.42 18.35 -4.76
N PHE A 268 -10.38 19.09 -5.33
CA PHE A 268 -11.79 18.98 -4.97
C PHE A 268 -12.32 17.56 -5.20
N PHE A 269 -12.03 16.96 -6.35
CA PHE A 269 -12.44 15.58 -6.62
C PHE A 269 -11.74 14.56 -5.72
N MET A 270 -10.45 14.72 -5.42
CA MET A 270 -9.72 13.82 -4.52
C MET A 270 -10.30 13.85 -3.10
N MET A 271 -10.64 15.04 -2.59
CA MET A 271 -11.33 15.18 -1.31
C MET A 271 -12.71 14.52 -1.32
N ASN A 272 -13.47 14.68 -2.41
CA ASN A 272 -14.79 14.05 -2.56
C ASN A 272 -14.71 12.52 -2.66
N ILE A 273 -13.69 11.96 -3.32
CA ILE A 273 -13.44 10.51 -3.34
C ILE A 273 -13.16 10.01 -1.92
N PHE A 274 -12.29 10.69 -1.18
CA PHE A 274 -11.95 10.30 0.19
C PHE A 274 -13.18 10.33 1.11
N VAL A 275 -13.93 11.43 1.12
CA VAL A 275 -15.13 11.57 1.93
C VAL A 275 -16.19 10.54 1.53
N GLY A 276 -16.42 10.35 0.23
CA GLY A 276 -17.37 9.36 -0.28
C GLY A 276 -17.03 7.93 0.17
N PHE A 277 -15.76 7.54 0.05
CA PHE A 277 -15.30 6.23 0.51
C PHE A 277 -15.50 6.03 2.01
N VAL A 278 -15.11 7.01 2.82
CA VAL A 278 -15.21 6.96 4.28
C VAL A 278 -16.68 6.83 4.70
N ILE A 279 -17.58 7.65 4.15
CA ILE A 279 -19.01 7.61 4.47
C ILE A 279 -19.63 6.26 4.10
N ILE A 280 -19.36 5.76 2.88
CA ILE A 280 -19.93 4.48 2.42
C ILE A 280 -19.43 3.33 3.30
N THR A 281 -18.15 3.32 3.63
CA THR A 281 -17.55 2.27 4.47
C THR A 281 -18.13 2.29 5.88
N PHE A 282 -18.23 3.47 6.51
CA PHE A 282 -18.83 3.60 7.84
C PHE A 282 -20.31 3.23 7.86
N ARG A 283 -21.06 3.61 6.83
CA ARG A 283 -22.47 3.26 6.71
C ARG A 283 -22.65 1.75 6.53
N GLU A 284 -21.89 1.13 5.63
CA GLU A 284 -22.01 -0.30 5.37
C GLU A 284 -21.55 -1.15 6.56
N GLN A 285 -20.45 -0.78 7.24
CA GLN A 285 -20.02 -1.43 8.48
C GLN A 285 -21.04 -1.23 9.61
N GLY A 286 -21.55 -0.01 9.77
CA GLY A 286 -22.58 0.29 10.76
C GLY A 286 -23.84 -0.53 10.52
N GLU A 287 -24.38 -0.54 9.30
CA GLU A 287 -25.59 -1.30 8.96
C GLU A 287 -25.38 -2.83 9.06
N GLN A 288 -24.18 -3.34 8.77
CA GLN A 288 -23.88 -4.77 8.91
C GLN A 288 -23.80 -5.24 10.37
N GLU A 289 -23.29 -4.41 11.29
CA GLU A 289 -23.20 -4.78 12.71
C GLU A 289 -24.59 -4.94 13.37
N TYR A 290 -25.60 -4.24 12.85
CA TYR A 290 -26.98 -4.26 13.35
C TYR A 290 -27.94 -5.07 12.47
N LYS A 291 -27.49 -5.63 11.34
CA LYS A 291 -28.33 -6.54 10.53
C LYS A 291 -28.68 -7.78 11.35
N ASN A 292 -29.99 -8.03 11.49
CA ASN A 292 -30.57 -9.16 12.23
C ASN A 292 -30.45 -9.10 13.77
N CYS A 293 -30.23 -7.92 14.35
CA CYS A 293 -30.36 -7.73 15.80
C CYS A 293 -31.74 -7.15 16.14
N GLU A 294 -32.42 -7.71 17.15
CA GLU A 294 -33.69 -7.18 17.66
C GLU A 294 -33.51 -5.88 18.46
N LEU A 295 -32.29 -5.63 18.95
CA LEU A 295 -31.95 -4.52 19.84
C LEU A 295 -31.23 -3.39 19.10
N ASP A 296 -31.60 -2.15 19.39
CA ASP A 296 -30.93 -0.95 18.88
C ASP A 296 -29.49 -0.81 19.43
N LYS A 297 -28.64 -0.04 18.74
CA LYS A 297 -27.25 0.25 19.14
C LYS A 297 -27.13 0.71 20.59
N ASN A 298 -27.96 1.66 20.99
CA ASN A 298 -27.91 2.22 22.34
C ASN A 298 -28.33 1.20 23.39
N GLN A 299 -29.38 0.42 23.10
CA GLN A 299 -29.86 -0.63 24.00
C GLN A 299 -28.80 -1.72 24.20
N ARG A 300 -28.15 -2.15 23.11
CA ARG A 300 -27.07 -3.14 23.18
C ARG A 300 -25.89 -2.62 24.00
N GLN A 301 -25.48 -1.37 23.80
CA GLN A 301 -24.42 -0.75 24.58
C GLN A 301 -24.77 -0.68 26.07
N CYS A 302 -26.01 -0.35 26.42
CA CYS A 302 -26.49 -0.37 27.82
C CYS A 302 -26.47 -1.78 28.42
N VAL A 303 -26.97 -2.78 27.69
CA VAL A 303 -26.97 -4.19 28.15
C VAL A 303 -25.54 -4.70 28.30
N GLU A 304 -24.67 -4.43 27.34
CA GLU A 304 -23.27 -4.83 27.38
C GLU A 304 -22.52 -4.17 28.54
N TYR A 305 -22.76 -2.88 28.77
CA TYR A 305 -22.23 -2.18 29.94
C TYR A 305 -22.73 -2.81 31.25
N ALA A 306 -24.04 -3.04 31.38
CA ALA A 306 -24.62 -3.64 32.57
C ALA A 306 -24.09 -5.05 32.84
N LEU A 307 -23.87 -5.86 31.80
CA LEU A 307 -23.34 -7.22 31.91
C LEU A 307 -21.83 -7.26 32.19
N LYS A 308 -21.05 -6.30 31.66
CA LYS A 308 -19.59 -6.24 31.81
C LYS A 308 -19.14 -5.38 32.99
N ALA A 309 -20.01 -4.55 33.55
CA ALA A 309 -19.68 -3.68 34.68
C ALA A 309 -19.19 -4.52 35.86
N GLN A 310 -17.97 -4.24 36.29
CA GLN A 310 -17.40 -4.80 37.50
C GLN A 310 -17.35 -3.71 38.58
N PRO A 311 -17.57 -4.06 39.86
CA PRO A 311 -17.50 -3.07 40.93
C PRO A 311 -16.12 -2.46 40.99
N LEU A 312 -16.08 -1.13 41.12
CA LEU A 312 -14.83 -0.40 41.26
C LEU A 312 -14.17 -0.77 42.59
N LYS A 313 -12.93 -1.25 42.56
CA LYS A 313 -12.17 -1.56 43.77
C LYS A 313 -11.58 -0.28 44.35
N LEU A 314 -12.30 0.33 45.29
CA LEU A 314 -11.82 1.49 46.04
C LEU A 314 -10.91 1.02 47.19
N TYR A 315 -9.68 1.52 47.21
CA TYR A 315 -8.76 1.31 48.33
C TYR A 315 -8.96 2.41 49.38
N ILE A 316 -9.36 2.02 50.58
CA ILE A 316 -9.47 2.92 51.75
C ILE A 316 -8.60 2.34 52.87
N PRO A 317 -7.52 3.03 53.28
CA PRO A 317 -6.64 2.54 54.33
C PRO A 317 -7.31 2.57 55.71
N LYS A 318 -7.04 1.56 56.53
CA LYS A 318 -7.60 1.44 57.89
C LYS A 318 -6.80 2.21 58.95
N ASN A 319 -5.49 2.38 58.72
CA ASN A 319 -4.61 3.03 59.69
C ASN A 319 -4.77 4.56 59.65
N PRO A 320 -4.87 5.26 60.80
CA PRO A 320 -5.16 6.70 60.84
C PRO A 320 -4.06 7.56 60.18
N VAL A 321 -2.80 7.16 60.30
CA VAL A 321 -1.67 7.83 59.62
C VAL A 321 -1.76 7.66 58.09
N GLN A 322 -2.03 6.43 57.63
CA GLN A 322 -2.17 6.14 56.20
C GLN A 322 -3.39 6.85 55.60
N TYR A 323 -4.49 6.96 56.35
CA TYR A 323 -5.68 7.69 55.95
C TYR A 323 -5.39 9.18 55.73
N LYS A 324 -4.57 9.80 56.59
CA LYS A 324 -4.16 11.20 56.44
C LYS A 324 -3.37 11.43 55.13
N PHE A 325 -2.42 10.54 54.81
CA PHE A 325 -1.69 10.59 53.54
C PHE A 325 -2.59 10.32 52.34
N TRP A 326 -3.46 9.31 52.42
CA TRP A 326 -4.42 9.00 51.36
C TRP A 326 -5.36 10.17 51.08
N SER A 327 -5.84 10.86 52.12
CA SER A 327 -6.67 12.06 51.97
C SER A 327 -5.95 13.24 51.32
N ILE A 328 -4.62 13.36 51.49
CA ILE A 328 -3.82 14.40 50.83
C ILE A 328 -3.61 14.05 49.35
N ILE A 329 -3.25 12.81 49.05
CA ILE A 329 -2.98 12.36 47.67
C ILE A 329 -4.26 12.36 46.84
N ASN A 330 -5.40 11.98 47.42
CA ASN A 330 -6.71 11.99 46.78
C ASN A 330 -7.40 13.36 46.82
N SER A 331 -6.69 14.42 47.22
CA SER A 331 -7.23 15.79 47.19
C SER A 331 -7.00 16.44 45.83
N THR A 332 -7.96 17.27 45.41
CA THR A 332 -7.85 18.06 44.18
C THR A 332 -6.63 18.99 44.18
N GLY A 333 -6.20 19.48 45.36
CA GLY A 333 -4.99 20.30 45.49
C GLY A 333 -3.71 19.57 45.07
N PHE A 334 -3.56 18.30 45.44
CA PHE A 334 -2.42 17.47 45.04
C PHE A 334 -2.44 17.18 43.53
N GLU A 335 -3.62 16.96 42.94
CA GLU A 335 -3.77 16.80 41.49
C GLU A 335 -3.29 18.03 40.72
N TYR A 336 -3.65 19.24 41.15
CA TYR A 336 -3.16 20.48 40.54
C TYR A 336 -1.64 20.65 40.67
N VAL A 337 -1.05 20.31 41.80
CA VAL A 337 0.43 20.36 41.99
C VAL A 337 1.12 19.41 41.01
N MET A 338 0.63 18.18 40.89
CA MET A 338 1.16 17.21 39.92
C MET A 338 1.03 17.71 38.49
N PHE A 339 -0.11 18.30 38.13
CA PHE A 339 -0.33 18.87 36.80
C PHE A 339 0.66 20.01 36.49
N VAL A 340 0.90 20.91 37.43
CA VAL A 340 1.88 22.00 37.29
C VAL A 340 3.29 21.46 37.13
N LEU A 341 3.68 20.44 37.91
CA LEU A 341 4.99 19.81 37.79
C LEU A 341 5.20 19.13 36.43
N ILE A 342 4.17 18.45 35.90
CA ILE A 342 4.20 17.87 34.56
C ILE A 342 4.38 19.00 33.52
N LEU A 343 3.60 20.08 33.64
CA LEU A 343 3.66 21.21 32.72
C LEU A 343 5.05 21.88 32.74
N LEU A 344 5.61 22.12 33.92
CA LEU A 344 6.96 22.66 34.08
C LEU A 344 8.03 21.74 33.49
N ASN A 345 7.90 20.43 33.67
CA ASN A 345 8.81 19.46 33.07
C ASN A 345 8.71 19.48 31.54
N THR A 346 7.49 19.52 30.98
CA THR A 346 7.28 19.65 29.53
C THR A 346 7.87 20.95 28.98
N VAL A 347 7.71 22.08 29.69
CA VAL A 347 8.33 23.36 29.32
C VAL A 347 9.86 23.27 29.39
N THR A 348 10.40 22.62 30.43
CA THR A 348 11.85 22.43 30.58
C THR A 348 12.41 21.61 29.41
N LEU A 349 11.71 20.55 28.99
CA LEU A 349 12.06 19.76 27.81
C LEU A 349 11.93 20.57 26.51
N ALA A 350 10.93 21.45 26.41
CA ALA A 350 10.73 22.31 25.24
C ALA A 350 11.80 23.41 25.10
N VAL A 351 12.41 23.84 26.21
CA VAL A 351 13.46 24.87 26.25
C VAL A 351 14.86 24.29 25.98
N GLN A 352 15.02 22.97 25.92
CA GLN A 352 16.31 22.37 25.54
C GLN A 352 16.65 22.69 24.08
N VAL A 353 17.61 23.59 23.89
CA VAL A 353 18.19 23.97 22.58
C VAL A 353 19.59 23.36 22.46
N SER A 354 19.96 22.91 21.26
CA SER A 354 21.31 22.38 20.99
C SER A 354 22.40 23.40 21.36
N PRO A 355 23.49 22.99 22.05
CA PRO A 355 24.57 23.88 22.50
C PRO A 355 25.37 24.55 21.36
N ALA A 356 25.10 24.20 20.10
CA ALA A 356 25.69 24.84 18.92
C ALA A 356 25.34 26.33 18.77
N TYR A 357 24.22 26.80 19.35
CA TYR A 357 23.83 28.23 19.33
C TYR A 357 24.64 29.10 20.29
N THR A 358 25.28 28.53 21.32
CA THR A 358 26.12 29.26 22.28
C THR A 358 27.56 29.48 21.80
N LEU A 359 28.04 28.66 20.84
CA LEU A 359 29.39 28.78 20.29
C LEU A 359 29.51 29.85 19.20
N THR A 360 28.44 30.16 18.46
CA THR A 360 28.46 31.21 17.43
C THR A 360 28.56 32.63 18.00
N HIS A 361 28.08 32.86 19.23
CA HIS A 361 28.26 34.15 19.91
C HIS A 361 29.62 34.31 20.60
N SER A 362 30.42 33.24 20.73
CA SER A 362 31.74 33.30 21.39
C SER A 362 32.91 33.50 20.40
N CYS A 363 32.67 33.44 19.09
CA CYS A 363 33.69 33.67 18.05
C CYS A 363 33.69 35.10 17.48
N THR A 364 32.97 36.03 18.11
CA THR A 364 33.01 37.46 17.77
C THR A 364 33.39 38.28 19.00
N HIS A 365 34.63 38.08 19.48
CA HIS A 365 35.37 39.10 20.22
C HIS A 365 36.87 38.83 20.18
#